data_AF-G6EII1-F1
#
_entry.id   AF-G6EII1-F1
#
_cell.length_a   1.000
_cell.length_b   1.000
_cell.length_c   1.000
_cell.angle_alpha   90.00
_cell.angle_beta   90.00
_cell.angle_gamma   90.00
#
_symmetry.space_group_name_H-M   'P 1'
#
loop_
_entity.id
_entity.type
_entity.pdbx_description
1 polymer ?
#
loop_
_entity_poly.entity_id
_entity_poly.type
_entity_poly.pdbx_seq_one_letter_code
_entity_poly.pdbx_strand_id
1 'polypeptide(L)' 'MLLRQIERFLRQTDMPWTKFGRLAAQDPRFVADLRNGRIPRARTAARVEQFMRNYQETDHAL' A
#
# COMPACT_ATOMS: atom_id res chain seq x y z
N MET A 1 2.69 4.92 -11.32
CA MET A 1 3.12 5.62 -10.09
C MET A 1 2.51 4.90 -8.89
N LEU A 2 3.35 4.40 -7.98
CA LEU A 2 2.96 3.53 -6.85
C LEU A 2 1.85 4.12 -5.98
N LEU A 3 1.89 5.43 -5.68
CA LEU A 3 0.86 6.11 -4.89
C LEU A 3 -0.55 5.91 -5.48
N ARG A 4 -0.71 6.01 -6.80
CA ARG A 4 -2.03 5.83 -7.47
C ARG A 4 -2.57 4.40 -7.30
N GLN A 5 -1.70 3.40 -7.26
CA GLN A 5 -2.10 2.01 -7.04
C GLN A 5 -2.53 1.81 -5.59
N ILE A 6 -1.78 2.36 -4.64
CA ILE A 6 -2.13 2.35 -3.22
C ILE A 6 -3.50 3.02 -3.00
N GLU A 7 -3.73 4.23 -3.53
CA GLU A 7 -5.02 4.92 -3.38
C GLU A 7 -6.20 4.10 -3.90
N ARG A 8 -6.02 3.38 -5.02
CA ARG A 8 -7.05 2.49 -5.56
C ARG A 8 -7.28 1.29 -4.64
N PHE A 9 -6.21 0.67 -4.16
CA PHE A 9 -6.27 -0.45 -3.22
C PHE A 9 -7.02 -0.07 -1.93
N LEU A 10 -6.71 1.10 -1.35
CA LEU A 10 -7.38 1.57 -0.14
C LEU A 10 -8.89 1.74 -0.35
N ARG A 11 -9.31 2.26 -1.51
CA ARG A 11 -10.74 2.42 -1.84
C ARG A 11 -11.44 1.08 -2.07
N GLN A 12 -10.78 0.14 -2.73
CA GLN A 12 -11.36 -1.18 -3.03
C GLN A 12 -11.55 -2.04 -1.78
N THR A 13 -10.65 -1.88 -0.81
CA THR A 13 -10.61 -2.71 0.42
C THR A 13 -11.20 -2.01 1.64
N ASP A 14 -11.65 -0.76 1.46
CA ASP A 14 -12.02 0.17 2.54
C ASP A 14 -10.97 0.24 3.67
N MET A 15 -9.70 0.08 3.31
CA MET A 15 -8.60 -0.01 4.27
C MET A 15 -8.10 1.40 4.64
N PRO A 16 -8.01 1.73 5.95
CA PRO A 16 -7.39 2.97 6.37
C PRO A 16 -5.92 3.07 5.94
N TRP A 17 -5.49 4.22 5.44
CA TRP A 17 -4.12 4.44 4.94
C TRP A 17 -3.04 4.21 6.01
N THR A 18 -3.34 4.50 7.28
CA THR A 18 -2.45 4.23 8.42
C THR A 18 -2.28 2.73 8.69
N LYS A 19 -3.38 1.96 8.57
CA LYS A 19 -3.39 0.50 8.69
C LYS A 19 -2.57 -0.11 7.56
N PHE A 20 -2.80 0.33 6.31
CA PHE A 20 -2.02 -0.10 5.16
C PHE A 20 -0.53 0.14 5.36
N GLY A 21 -0.13 1.36 5.75
CA GLY A 21 1.28 1.68 5.98
C GLY A 21 1.94 0.77 7.02
N ARG A 22 1.23 0.48 8.11
CA ARG A 22 1.69 -0.45 9.14
C ARG A 22 1.85 -1.88 8.62
N LEU A 23 0.90 -2.38 7.82
CA LEU A 23 0.92 -3.75 7.30
C LEU A 23 1.91 -3.94 6.14
N ALA A 24 1.93 -3.03 5.17
CA ALA A 24 2.69 -3.17 3.93
C ALA A 24 4.14 -2.68 4.06
N ALA A 25 4.37 -1.63 4.87
CA ALA A 25 5.65 -0.93 4.94
C ALA A 25 6.24 -0.83 6.36
N GLN A 26 5.55 -1.36 7.38
CA GLN A 26 5.91 -1.20 8.80
C GLN A 26 6.01 0.29 9.22
N ASP A 27 5.30 1.18 8.53
CA ASP A 27 5.35 2.63 8.70
C ASP A 27 3.93 3.23 8.53
N PRO A 28 3.26 3.66 9.62
CA PRO A 28 1.90 4.20 9.51
C PRO A 28 1.83 5.56 8.80
N ARG A 29 2.96 6.28 8.64
CA ARG A 29 3.02 7.56 7.92
C ARG A 29 3.30 7.37 6.43
N PHE A 30 3.64 6.15 6.01
CA PHE A 30 4.08 5.83 4.66
C PHE A 30 3.21 6.47 3.57
N VAL A 31 1.90 6.24 3.58
CA VAL A 31 0.99 6.78 2.55
C VAL A 31 0.91 8.30 2.61
N ALA A 32 0.89 8.89 3.82
CA ALA A 32 0.88 10.34 3.99
C ALA A 32 2.16 10.98 3.43
N ASP A 33 3.32 10.36 3.67
CA ASP A 33 4.58 10.85 3.11
C ASP A 33 4.60 10.75 1.59
N LEU A 34 4.09 9.65 1.01
CA LEU A 34 3.96 9.52 -0.45
C LEU A 34 3.07 10.61 -1.05
N ARG A 35 1.96 10.95 -0.37
CA ARG A 35 1.07 12.07 -0.77
C ARG A 35 1.81 13.42 -0.71
N ASN A 36 2.73 13.55 0.23
CA ASN A 36 3.60 14.72 0.37
C ASN A 36 4.84 14.68 -0.54
N GLY A 37 4.92 13.73 -1.49
CA GLY A 37 5.98 13.66 -2.50
C GLY A 37 7.19 12.79 -2.13
N ARG A 38 7.15 12.03 -1.03
CA ARG A 38 8.19 11.05 -0.71
C ARG A 38 8.28 10.01 -1.83
N ILE A 39 9.52 9.72 -2.25
CA ILE A 39 9.81 8.65 -3.21
C ILE A 39 10.34 7.45 -2.43
N PRO A 40 9.63 6.30 -2.44
CA PRO A 40 10.08 5.12 -1.73
C PRO A 40 11.25 4.48 -2.45
N ARG A 41 12.17 3.88 -1.70
CA ARG A 41 13.26 3.07 -2.27
C ARG A 41 12.67 1.86 -2.98
N ALA A 42 13.36 1.35 -4.01
CA ALA A 42 12.91 0.21 -4.82
C ALA A 42 12.51 -1.01 -3.97
N ARG A 43 13.29 -1.34 -2.91
CA ARG A 43 12.96 -2.43 -1.98
C ARG A 43 11.63 -2.22 -1.25
N THR A 44 11.35 -0.99 -0.82
CA THR A 44 10.08 -0.66 -0.15
C THR A 44 8.92 -0.73 -1.13
N ALA A 45 9.10 -0.20 -2.35
CA ALA A 45 8.09 -0.29 -3.40
C ALA A 45 7.73 -1.75 -3.71
N ALA A 46 8.73 -2.62 -3.90
CA ALA A 46 8.51 -4.04 -4.18
C ALA A 46 7.73 -4.77 -3.07
N ARG A 47 8.06 -4.50 -1.78
CA ARG A 47 7.32 -5.07 -0.64
C ARG A 47 5.86 -4.62 -0.61
N VAL A 48 5.61 -3.35 -0.88
CA VAL A 48 4.26 -2.78 -0.91
C VAL A 48 3.44 -3.35 -2.06
N GLU A 49 4.04 -3.49 -3.24
CA GLU A 49 3.39 -4.13 -4.38
C GLU A 49 3.09 -5.60 -4.12
N GLN A 50 4.01 -6.35 -3.50
CA GLN A 50 3.77 -7.74 -3.11
C GLN A 50 2.64 -7.86 -2.09
N PHE A 51 2.58 -6.98 -1.10
CA PHE A 51 1.49 -6.94 -0.14
C PHE A 51 0.13 -6.76 -0.83
N MET A 52 0.01 -5.79 -1.75
CA MET A 52 -1.25 -5.55 -2.47
C MET A 52 -1.66 -6.75 -3.32
N ARG A 53 -0.71 -7.41 -4.02
CA ARG A 53 -0.99 -8.61 -4.81
C ARG A 53 -1.50 -9.77 -3.95
N ASN A 54 -0.81 -10.07 -2.87
CA ASN A 54 -1.18 -11.19 -1.99
C ASN A 54 -2.54 -10.94 -1.31
N TYR A 55 -2.85 -9.69 -0.97
CA TYR A 55 -4.15 -9.33 -0.40
C TYR A 55 -5.29 -9.54 -1.40
N GLN A 56 -5.11 -9.12 -2.65
CA GLN A 56 -6.10 -9.36 -3.72
C GLN A 56 -6.28 -10.84 -4.02
N GLU A 57 -5.21 -11.63 -4.02
CA GLU A 57 -5.31 -13.09 -4.20
C GLU A 57 -6.12 -13.75 -3.07
N THR A 58 -5.96 -13.27 -1.84
CA THR A 58 -6.73 -13.77 -0.69
C THR A 58 -8.21 -13.37 -0.79
N ASP A 59 -8.49 -12.15 -1.23
CA ASP A 59 -9.85 -11.61 -1.38
C ASP A 59 -10.62 -12.29 -2.54
N HIS A 60 -9.96 -12.56 -3.66
CA HIS A 60 -10.53 -13.25 -4.82
C HIS A 60 -10.63 -14.78 -4.66
N ALA A 61 -10.06 -15.36 -3.61
CA ALA A 61 -10.15 -16.80 -3.33
C ALA A 61 -11.44 -17.21 -2.59
N LEU A 62 -12.42 -16.30 -2.47
CA LEU A 62 -13.74 -16.50 -1.87
C LEU A 62 -14.85 -16.33 -2.93
#